data_AF-A0A969IFN5-F1
#
_entry.id   AF-A0A969IFN5-F1
#
_cell.length_a   1.000
_cell.length_b   1.000
_cell.length_c   1.000
_cell.angle_alpha   90.00
_cell.angle_beta   90.00
_cell.angle_gamma   90.00
#
_symmetry.space_group_name_H-M   'P 1'
#
loop_
_entity.id
_entity.type
_entity.pdbx_description
1 polymer ?
#
loop_
_entity_poly.entity_id
_entity_poly.type
_entity_poly.pdbx_seq_one_letter_code
_entity_poly.pdbx_strand_id
1 'polypeptide(L)'
;MPLNRSFFLVDEEGEKNKQIDRFPTVTLTFTDSAGLKYVAVTGVAKVADDREKIKELWTAFDKAWWNDEHDPSIRLLTVTPDDGELWDGPNRAVATAKMMVAAVTGAKPAFGANAKVNLS
;
A
#
# COMPACT_ATOMS: atom_id res chain seq x y z
N MET A 1 9.99 -18.51 -2.37
CA MET A 1 8.68 -18.09 -1.82
C MET A 1 7.84 -17.55 -2.96
N PRO A 2 6.50 -17.66 -2.97
CA PRO A 2 5.71 -16.96 -3.99
C PRO A 2 5.96 -15.45 -3.87
N LEU A 3 6.13 -14.77 -5.01
CA LEU A 3 6.23 -13.31 -5.07
C LEU A 3 4.87 -12.72 -4.67
N ASN A 4 4.79 -12.08 -3.50
CA ASN A 4 3.55 -11.46 -3.02
C ASN A 4 3.28 -10.17 -3.83
N ARG A 5 2.45 -10.25 -4.86
CA ARG A 5 2.07 -9.10 -5.70
C ARG A 5 0.82 -8.41 -5.15
N SER A 6 0.76 -7.08 -5.27
CA SER A 6 -0.45 -6.31 -5.01
C SER A 6 -1.14 -5.99 -6.34
N PHE A 7 -2.46 -6.15 -6.38
CA PHE A 7 -3.26 -5.97 -7.58
C PHE A 7 -4.31 -4.89 -7.36
N PHE A 8 -4.52 -4.05 -8.36
CA PHE A 8 -5.54 -3.00 -8.37
C PHE A 8 -6.22 -2.98 -9.75
N LEU A 9 -7.56 -2.96 -9.77
CA LEU A 9 -8.32 -2.65 -10.98
C LEU A 9 -8.29 -1.14 -11.18
N VAL A 10 -7.94 -0.70 -12.39
CA VAL A 10 -7.83 0.71 -12.75
C VAL A 10 -8.41 0.96 -14.14
N ASP A 11 -8.85 2.19 -14.38
CA ASP A 11 -9.28 2.60 -15.71
C ASP A 11 -8.07 2.87 -16.63
N GLU A 12 -8.21 2.59 -17.93
CA GLU A 12 -7.16 2.79 -18.94
C GLU A 12 -6.75 4.26 -19.09
N GLU A 13 -7.67 5.21 -18.91
CA GLU A 13 -7.42 6.64 -19.16
C GLU A 13 -6.66 7.33 -18.01
N GLY A 14 -6.39 6.63 -16.91
CA GLY A 14 -5.72 7.22 -15.75
C GLY A 14 -4.31 7.73 -16.09
N GLU A 15 -4.05 9.03 -15.90
CA GLU A 15 -2.74 9.66 -16.16
C GLU A 15 -1.56 8.96 -15.45
N LYS A 16 -1.81 8.40 -14.25
CA LYS A 16 -0.85 7.57 -13.52
C LYS A 16 -0.33 6.38 -14.33
N ASN A 17 -1.14 5.82 -15.23
CA ASN A 17 -0.78 4.66 -16.04
C ASN A 17 0.37 5.01 -16.99
N LYS A 18 0.31 6.17 -17.64
CA LYS A 18 1.39 6.70 -18.51
C LYS A 18 2.65 7.01 -17.70
N GLN A 19 2.48 7.50 -16.48
CA GLN A 19 3.61 7.75 -15.58
C GLN A 19 4.28 6.45 -15.15
N ILE A 20 3.52 5.41 -14.81
CA ILE A 20 4.02 4.08 -14.43
C ILE A 20 4.77 3.43 -15.59
N ASP A 21 4.28 3.54 -16.83
CA ASP A 21 4.97 3.01 -18.01
C ASP A 21 6.37 3.63 -18.18
N ARG A 22 6.50 4.93 -17.88
CA ARG A 22 7.78 5.65 -17.95
C ARG A 22 8.66 5.51 -16.70
N PHE A 23 8.04 5.40 -15.53
CA PHE A 23 8.67 5.40 -14.21
C PHE A 23 8.04 4.29 -13.35
N PRO A 24 8.45 3.02 -13.55
CA PRO A 24 7.76 1.88 -12.97
C PRO A 24 8.08 1.65 -11.50
N THR A 25 9.12 2.29 -10.95
CA THR A 25 9.42 2.22 -9.51
C THR A 25 8.41 3.05 -8.73
N VAL A 26 7.64 2.39 -7.86
CA VAL A 26 6.57 3.01 -7.06
C VAL A 26 6.73 2.65 -5.59
N THR A 27 6.07 3.44 -4.73
CA THR A 27 5.92 3.14 -3.30
C THR A 27 4.44 3.11 -2.94
N LEU A 28 3.99 2.00 -2.34
CA LEU A 28 2.68 1.88 -1.71
C LEU A 28 2.81 2.28 -0.23
N THR A 29 1.99 3.22 0.21
CA THR A 29 1.98 3.67 1.62
C THR A 29 0.63 3.39 2.26
N PHE A 30 0.62 2.70 3.38
CA PHE A 30 -0.57 2.41 4.19
C PHE A 30 -0.42 3.05 5.57
N THR A 31 -1.47 3.69 6.06
CA THR A 31 -1.42 4.45 7.32
C THR A 31 -2.66 4.18 8.17
N ASP A 32 -2.45 3.76 9.41
CA ASP A 32 -3.42 3.88 10.50
C ASP A 32 -2.90 4.93 11.49
N SER A 33 -3.32 6.18 11.27
CA SER A 33 -2.93 7.31 12.11
C SER A 33 -3.47 7.22 13.54
N ALA A 34 -4.53 6.44 13.79
CA ALA A 34 -5.06 6.25 15.13
C ALA A 34 -4.24 5.23 15.93
N GLY A 35 -3.78 4.17 15.26
CA GLY A 35 -2.86 3.17 15.78
C GLY A 35 -1.38 3.55 15.74
N LEU A 36 -1.03 4.65 15.06
CA LEU A 36 0.35 5.04 14.74
C LEU A 36 1.11 3.94 13.98
N LYS A 37 0.42 3.30 13.02
CA LYS A 37 0.99 2.24 12.18
C LYS A 37 1.17 2.72 10.76
N TYR A 38 2.36 2.54 10.24
CA TYR A 38 2.73 2.98 8.89
C TYR A 38 3.48 1.86 8.19
N VAL A 39 3.11 1.60 6.94
CA VAL A 39 3.81 0.66 6.07
C VAL A 39 4.14 1.39 4.78
N ALA A 40 5.40 1.32 4.36
CA ALA A 40 5.83 1.70 3.02
C ALA A 40 6.39 0.46 2.32
N VAL A 41 5.93 0.18 1.11
CA VAL A 41 6.44 -0.91 0.28
C VAL A 41 6.91 -0.32 -1.04
N THR A 42 8.18 -0.49 -1.37
CA THR A 42 8.74 -0.07 -2.66
C THR A 42 8.77 -1.27 -3.60
N GLY A 43 8.50 -1.03 -4.88
CA GLY A 43 8.52 -2.10 -5.88
C GLY A 43 8.36 -1.59 -7.30
N VAL A 44 8.18 -2.55 -8.22
CA VAL A 44 7.97 -2.29 -9.64
C VAL A 44 6.49 -2.48 -9.99
N ALA A 45 5.89 -1.43 -10.55
CA ALA A 45 4.54 -1.42 -11.07
C ALA A 45 4.48 -1.73 -12.57
N LYS A 46 3.42 -2.42 -12.98
CA LYS A 46 3.08 -2.63 -14.39
C LYS A 46 1.57 -2.54 -14.58
N VAL A 47 1.14 -1.85 -15.62
CA VAL A 47 -0.25 -1.85 -16.10
C VAL A 47 -0.37 -2.82 -17.27
N ALA A 48 -1.37 -3.70 -17.26
CA ALA A 48 -1.62 -4.66 -18.34
C ALA A 48 -3.12 -4.92 -18.53
N ASP A 49 -3.49 -5.41 -19.71
CA ASP A 49 -4.83 -5.94 -19.99
C ASP A 49 -4.85 -7.46 -19.74
N ASP A 50 -4.89 -7.86 -18.46
CA ASP A 50 -4.93 -9.26 -18.04
C ASP A 50 -6.38 -9.67 -17.74
N ARG A 51 -7.10 -10.11 -18.78
CA ARG A 51 -8.54 -10.42 -18.67
C ARG A 51 -8.83 -11.55 -17.69
N GLU A 52 -7.95 -12.54 -17.59
CA GLU A 52 -8.14 -13.67 -16.68
C GLU A 52 -8.05 -13.19 -15.23
N LYS A 53 -7.01 -12.40 -14.91
CA LYS A 53 -6.82 -11.88 -13.55
C LYS A 53 -7.82 -10.80 -13.17
N ILE A 54 -8.24 -9.94 -14.10
CA ILE A 54 -9.32 -8.97 -13.89
C ILE A 54 -10.60 -9.71 -13.48
N LYS A 55 -10.96 -10.76 -14.22
CA LYS A 55 -12.13 -11.59 -13.89
C LYS A 55 -12.00 -12.30 -12.54
N GLU A 56 -10.81 -12.76 -12.18
CA GLU A 56 -10.52 -13.38 -10.88
C GLU A 56 -10.72 -12.39 -9.71
N LEU A 57 -10.31 -11.12 -9.89
CA LEU A 57 -10.32 -10.10 -8.85
C LEU A 57 -11.64 -9.33 -8.75
N TRP A 58 -12.47 -9.37 -9.80
CA TRP A 58 -13.72 -8.62 -9.89
C TRP A 58 -14.71 -9.02 -8.78
N THR A 59 -15.33 -8.00 -8.20
CA THR A 59 -16.36 -8.13 -7.16
C THR A 59 -17.58 -7.28 -7.49
N ALA A 60 -18.68 -7.48 -6.75
CA ALA A 60 -19.88 -6.66 -6.91
C ALA A 60 -19.64 -5.16 -6.57
N PHE A 61 -18.60 -4.83 -5.78
CA PHE A 61 -18.27 -3.44 -5.46
C PHE A 61 -17.71 -2.68 -6.66
N ASP A 62 -17.06 -3.37 -7.60
CA ASP A 62 -16.45 -2.76 -8.78
C ASP A 62 -17.51 -2.19 -9.75
N LYS A 63 -18.77 -2.60 -9.60
CA LYS A 63 -19.93 -2.04 -10.32
C LYS A 63 -20.18 -0.55 -10.05
N ALA A 64 -19.54 0.01 -9.03
CA ALA A 64 -19.57 1.46 -8.81
C ALA A 64 -18.79 2.25 -9.88
N TRP A 65 -17.92 1.60 -10.65
CA TRP A 65 -17.08 2.23 -11.68
C TRP A 65 -17.30 1.67 -13.08
N TRP A 66 -17.51 0.35 -13.22
CA TRP A 66 -17.71 -0.31 -14.53
C TRP A 66 -18.97 -1.17 -14.56
N ASN A 67 -19.49 -1.49 -15.75
CA ASN A 67 -20.74 -2.26 -15.85
C ASN A 67 -20.55 -3.73 -15.43
N ASP A 68 -19.46 -4.35 -15.89
CA ASP A 68 -19.09 -5.74 -15.63
C ASP A 68 -17.58 -5.98 -15.83
N GLU A 69 -17.12 -7.18 -15.53
CA GLU A 69 -15.72 -7.59 -15.65
C GLU A 69 -15.21 -7.68 -17.10
N HIS A 70 -16.09 -7.52 -18.09
CA HIS A 70 -15.78 -7.53 -19.52
C HIS A 70 -15.60 -6.12 -20.09
N ASP A 71 -15.77 -5.08 -19.29
CA ASP A 71 -15.54 -3.71 -19.73
C ASP A 71 -14.10 -3.54 -20.27
N PRO A 72 -13.95 -3.03 -21.52
CA PRO A 72 -12.65 -2.95 -22.19
C PRO A 72 -11.77 -1.84 -21.62
N SER A 73 -12.30 -0.92 -20.82
CA SER A 73 -11.54 0.14 -20.16
C SER A 73 -10.75 -0.35 -18.93
N ILE A 74 -11.11 -1.51 -18.37
CA ILE A 74 -10.45 -2.05 -17.18
C ILE A 74 -9.04 -2.51 -17.52
N ARG A 75 -8.07 -2.09 -16.71
CA ARG A 75 -6.68 -2.55 -16.70
C ARG A 75 -6.30 -3.07 -15.32
N LEU A 76 -5.33 -3.97 -15.30
CA LEU A 76 -4.73 -4.48 -14.07
C LEU A 76 -3.43 -3.72 -13.78
N LEU A 77 -3.40 -2.97 -12.69
CA LEU A 77 -2.16 -2.46 -12.10
C LEU A 77 -1.62 -3.51 -11.12
N THR A 78 -0.44 -4.03 -11.41
CA THR A 78 0.28 -4.98 -10.56
C THR A 78 1.52 -4.31 -9.97
N VAL A 79 1.70 -4.40 -8.66
CA VAL A 79 2.93 -3.98 -7.97
C VAL A 79 3.65 -5.22 -7.44
N THR A 80 4.90 -5.38 -7.83
CA THR A 80 5.79 -6.43 -7.34
C THR A 80 6.76 -5.81 -6.34
N PRO A 81 6.71 -6.17 -5.05
CA PRO A 81 7.51 -5.54 -4.01
C PRO A 81 8.99 -5.95 -4.10
N ASP A 82 9.88 -5.01 -3.81
CA ASP A 82 11.33 -5.21 -3.68
C ASP A 82 11.78 -5.03 -2.22
N ASP A 83 11.25 -4.03 -1.51
CA ASP A 83 11.62 -3.67 -0.13
C ASP A 83 10.40 -3.12 0.62
N GLY A 84 10.39 -3.26 1.94
CA GLY A 84 9.33 -2.73 2.79
C GLY A 84 9.84 -2.20 4.12
N GLU A 85 9.24 -1.12 4.60
CA GLU A 85 9.48 -0.54 5.92
C GLU A 85 8.16 -0.48 6.70
N LEU A 86 8.23 -0.97 7.94
CA LEU A 86 7.12 -0.97 8.90
C LEU A 86 7.52 -0.14 10.11
N TRP A 87 6.68 0.83 10.45
CA TRP A 87 6.74 1.60 11.68
C TRP A 87 5.49 1.27 12.51
N ASP A 88 5.66 0.57 13.63
CA ASP A 88 4.57 0.25 14.57
C ASP A 88 4.76 1.04 15.86
N GLY A 89 3.91 2.05 16.06
CA GLY A 89 3.89 2.90 17.24
C GLY A 89 2.94 2.36 18.33
N PRO A 90 3.16 2.75 19.60
CA PRO A 90 2.15 2.53 20.63
C PRO A 90 0.84 3.24 20.25
N ASN A 91 -0.31 2.65 20.55
CA ASN A 91 -1.60 3.31 20.33
C ASN A 91 -1.68 4.70 21.00
N ARG A 92 -2.57 5.57 20.54
CA ARG A 92 -2.65 6.98 21.00
C ARG A 92 -2.70 7.18 22.51
N ALA A 93 -3.38 6.30 23.25
CA ALA A 93 -3.46 6.40 24.72
C ALA A 93 -2.10 6.11 25.37
N VAL A 94 -1.44 5.03 24.95
CA VAL A 94 -0.10 4.66 25.44
C VAL A 94 0.95 5.70 25.02
N ALA A 95 0.86 6.22 23.79
CA ALA A 95 1.70 7.32 23.31
C ALA A 95 1.56 8.57 24.19
N THR A 96 0.33 8.97 24.51
CA THR A 96 0.04 10.14 25.36
C THR A 96 0.57 9.96 26.77
N ALA A 97 0.37 8.78 27.37
CA ALA A 97 0.92 8.46 28.69
C ALA A 97 2.46 8.51 28.71
N LYS A 98 3.13 7.92 27.70
CA LYS A 98 4.59 7.99 27.55
C LYS A 98 5.10 9.42 27.41
N MET A 99 4.39 10.27 26.65
CA MET A 99 4.72 11.68 26.50
C MET A 99 4.56 12.47 27.80
N MET A 100 3.49 12.22 28.58
CA MET A 100 3.33 12.85 29.89
C MET A 100 4.45 12.45 30.86
N VAL A 101 4.79 11.15 30.92
CA VAL A 101 5.91 10.66 31.75
C VAL A 101 7.23 11.31 31.30
N ALA A 102 7.49 11.39 30.00
CA ALA A 102 8.68 12.06 29.45
C ALA A 102 8.74 13.56 29.81
N ALA A 103 7.62 14.28 29.74
CA ALA A 103 7.55 15.70 30.09
C ALA A 103 7.86 15.95 31.58
N VAL A 104 7.44 15.03 32.46
CA VAL A 104 7.72 15.12 33.91
C VAL A 104 9.15 14.69 34.26
N THR A 105 9.68 13.68 33.56
CA THR A 105 10.96 13.05 33.91
C THR A 105 12.16 13.55 33.11
N GLY A 106 11.94 14.27 32.00
CA GLY A 106 12.97 14.68 31.05
C GLY A 106 13.56 13.52 30.20
N ALA A 107 13.10 12.29 30.38
CA ALA A 107 13.58 11.13 29.64
C ALA A 107 13.00 11.07 28.22
N LYS A 108 13.79 10.62 27.23
CA LYS A 108 13.29 10.43 25.86
C LYS A 108 12.26 9.28 25.84
N PRO A 109 11.05 9.49 25.30
CA PRO A 109 10.04 8.44 25.27
C PRO A 109 10.43 7.36 24.25
N ALA A 110 10.45 6.11 24.68
CA ALA A 110 10.67 4.95 23.81
C ALA A 110 9.40 4.68 22.97
N PHE A 111 9.45 5.04 21.70
CA PHE A 111 8.36 4.85 20.73
C PHE A 111 8.69 3.70 19.76
N GLY A 112 7.82 2.68 19.76
CA GLY A 112 7.67 1.70 18.68
C GLY A 112 8.86 0.81 18.34
N ALA A 113 8.65 -0.07 17.37
CA ALA A 113 9.67 -0.85 16.68
C ALA A 113 9.67 -0.48 15.19
N ASN A 114 10.85 -0.37 14.59
CA ASN A 114 11.03 -0.17 13.15
C ASN A 114 11.63 -1.45 12.56
N ALA A 115 11.06 -1.93 11.46
CA ALA A 115 11.59 -3.08 10.73
C ALA A 115 11.71 -2.77 9.24
N LYS A 116 12.89 -3.03 8.67
CA LYS A 116 13.15 -3.02 7.23
C LYS A 116 13.21 -4.47 6.75
N VAL A 117 12.52 -4.77 5.66
CA VAL A 117 12.36 -6.12 5.13
C VAL A 117 12.65 -6.11 3.63
N ASN A 118 13.61 -6.93 3.20
CA ASN A 118 13.82 -7.21 1.78
C ASN A 118 12.76 -8.22 1.31
N LEU A 119 12.09 -7.91 0.20
CA LEU A 119 10.94 -8.66 -0.32
C LEU A 119 11.19 -9.27 -1.72
N SER A 120 12.39 -9.07 -2.27
CA SER A 120 12.85 -9.57 -3.56
C SER A 120 13.30 -11.03 -3.55
#